data_AF-A0AAW0UDT4-F1
#
_entry.id   AF-A0AAW0UDT4-F1
#
_cell.length_a   1.000
_cell.length_b   1.000
_cell.length_c   1.000
_cell.angle_alpha   90.00
_cell.angle_beta   90.00
_cell.angle_gamma   90.00
#
_symmetry.space_group_name_H-M   'P 1'
#
loop_
_entity.id
_entity.type
_entity.pdbx_description
1 polymer ?
#
loop_
_entity_poly.entity_id
_entity_poly.type
_entity_poly.pdbx_seq_one_letter_code
_entity_poly.pdbx_strand_id
1 'polypeptide(L)'
;MYKFFLTMVFMECLLPGVFAICEPNCKGKAPGDQVADPKNCTKYYICMVGEIPSHTSLPCQPGNIFDPIQEECSPGNTCTALCVPPDCHLTCTEEVDLISDPSDCGTYRMCLAGVVVGEPQHCHSDTPYFNGKFCGTDASQCCSELCTPYCYKNVIQAPDPQDCKAFYICLEEGEPSQDNHFYCPNDEIFDISLGRCTPDAQCRLLCDDSTSGPTVTPYTTSSTAPDGIITSTPGGCKDSLTCIDAGFFAQCTTCQPGYFQCKGVGQQGILHSCPDGKVFNTNDNAPFCISPENCPFFP
;
A
#
# COMPACT_ATOMS: atom_id res chain seq x y z
N MET A 1 63.94 40.82 11.09
CA MET A 1 62.74 41.58 10.71
C MET A 1 61.75 40.63 10.07
N TYR A 2 60.62 40.39 10.74
CA TYR A 2 59.49 39.60 10.24
C TYR A 2 58.74 40.35 9.14
N LYS A 3 58.31 39.64 8.09
CA LYS A 3 57.08 39.97 7.36
C LYS A 3 56.44 38.67 6.86
N PHE A 4 55.43 38.23 7.61
CA PHE A 4 54.39 37.30 7.16
C PHE A 4 53.62 37.93 5.99
N PHE A 5 53.38 37.19 4.92
CA PHE A 5 52.21 37.41 4.07
C PHE A 5 51.55 36.06 3.78
N LEU A 6 50.34 35.96 4.33
CA LEU A 6 49.38 34.90 4.25
C LEU A 6 48.40 35.26 3.13
N THR A 7 48.25 34.43 2.11
CA THR A 7 47.11 34.46 1.16
C THR A 7 46.85 33.03 0.73
N MET A 8 45.94 32.34 1.43
CA MET A 8 44.51 32.20 1.10
C MET A 8 44.26 31.07 0.10
N VAL A 9 43.99 29.89 0.69
CA VAL A 9 43.27 28.79 0.08
C VAL A 9 41.80 29.22 -0.05
N PHE A 10 41.31 29.38 -1.28
CA PHE A 10 39.88 29.39 -1.60
C PHE A 10 39.61 28.05 -2.28
N MET A 11 39.19 27.04 -1.51
CA MET A 11 37.79 26.75 -1.19
C MET A 11 37.01 26.48 -2.48
N GLU A 12 37.06 25.21 -2.87
CA GLU A 12 36.12 24.60 -3.79
C GLU A 12 34.70 24.96 -3.32
N CYS A 13 33.97 25.66 -4.19
CA CYS A 13 32.57 25.94 -4.00
C CYS A 13 31.80 24.63 -4.22
N LEU A 14 31.79 23.77 -3.20
CA LEU A 14 30.77 22.75 -3.06
C LEU A 14 29.46 23.51 -2.87
N LEU A 15 28.65 23.53 -3.93
CA LEU A 15 27.24 23.90 -3.84
C LEU A 15 26.66 23.15 -2.63
N PRO A 16 26.03 23.83 -1.66
CA PRO A 16 25.26 23.12 -0.65
C PRO A 16 24.17 22.38 -1.41
N GLY A 17 24.32 21.05 -1.50
CA GLY A 17 23.23 20.18 -1.91
C GLY A 17 22.06 20.55 -1.03
N VAL A 18 21.03 21.12 -1.63
CA VAL A 18 19.73 21.25 -0.99
C VAL A 18 19.38 19.82 -0.62
N PHE A 19 19.47 19.47 0.67
CA PHE A 19 18.94 18.21 1.16
C PHE A 19 17.49 18.19 0.72
N ALA A 20 17.16 17.34 -0.26
CA ALA A 20 15.80 17.17 -0.72
C ALA A 20 15.02 16.66 0.49
N ILE A 21 14.15 17.51 1.04
CA ILE A 21 13.28 17.16 2.14
C ILE A 21 12.22 16.25 1.53
N CYS A 22 12.17 14.97 1.92
CA CYS A 22 11.22 13.99 1.37
C CYS A 22 9.84 14.08 2.04
N GLU A 23 9.41 15.30 2.33
CA GLU A 23 8.10 15.65 2.88
C GLU A 23 7.55 16.88 2.15
N PRO A 24 6.23 16.96 1.93
CA PRO A 24 5.61 18.12 1.34
C PRO A 24 5.83 19.36 2.23
N ASN A 25 6.19 20.48 1.61
CA ASN A 25 6.59 21.68 2.33
C ASN A 25 5.66 22.85 2.04
N CYS A 26 4.77 23.16 2.99
CA CYS A 26 3.84 24.28 2.93
C CYS A 26 4.34 25.56 3.61
N LYS A 27 5.62 25.63 3.98
CA LYS A 27 6.18 26.80 4.65
C LYS A 27 6.11 28.04 3.76
N GLY A 28 5.53 29.12 4.28
CA GLY A 28 5.33 30.37 3.55
C GLY A 28 4.27 30.31 2.46
N LYS A 29 3.45 29.25 2.42
CA LYS A 29 2.34 29.08 1.48
C LYS A 29 1.01 29.54 2.09
N ALA A 30 0.16 30.12 1.26
CA ALA A 30 -1.20 30.47 1.65
C ALA A 30 -2.09 29.21 1.64
N PRO A 31 -3.16 29.18 2.46
CA PRO A 31 -4.14 28.12 2.37
C PRO A 31 -4.75 28.05 0.95
N GLY A 32 -4.73 26.86 0.35
CA GLY A 32 -5.15 26.60 -1.02
C GLY A 32 -4.01 26.49 -2.04
N ASP A 33 -2.79 26.94 -1.70
CA ASP A 33 -1.62 26.79 -2.57
C ASP A 33 -1.26 25.30 -2.75
N GLN A 34 -0.66 24.99 -3.90
CA GLN A 34 -0.26 23.63 -4.25
C GLN A 34 1.26 23.46 -4.06
N VAL A 35 1.67 22.34 -3.50
CA VAL A 35 3.08 21.98 -3.36
C VAL A 35 3.31 20.57 -3.88
N ALA A 36 4.48 20.33 -4.47
CA ALA A 36 4.78 19.04 -5.09
C ALA A 36 4.72 17.91 -4.06
N ASP A 37 4.21 16.76 -4.49
CA ASP A 37 4.50 15.51 -3.80
C ASP A 37 5.96 15.12 -4.11
N PRO A 38 6.86 15.09 -3.11
CA PRO A 38 8.27 14.79 -3.34
C PRO A 38 8.50 13.35 -3.80
N LYS A 39 7.56 12.44 -3.54
CA LYS A 39 7.64 11.00 -3.88
C LYS A 39 6.91 10.67 -5.18
N ASN A 40 6.03 11.56 -5.67
CA ASN A 40 5.29 11.35 -6.91
C ASN A 40 5.09 12.64 -7.71
N CYS A 41 5.81 12.78 -8.81
CA CYS A 41 5.76 13.95 -9.69
C CYS A 41 4.43 14.16 -10.45
N THR A 42 3.51 13.18 -10.44
CA THR A 42 2.15 13.37 -10.99
C THR A 42 1.15 13.81 -9.92
N LYS A 43 1.59 14.09 -8.69
CA LYS A 43 0.74 14.46 -7.57
C LYS A 43 1.22 15.72 -6.86
N TYR A 44 0.31 16.31 -6.09
CA TYR A 44 0.57 17.51 -5.31
C TYR A 44 -0.27 17.50 -4.03
N TYR A 45 0.18 18.24 -3.03
CA TYR A 45 -0.59 18.51 -1.81
C TYR A 45 -1.19 19.91 -1.86
N ILE A 46 -2.30 20.11 -1.14
CA ILE A 46 -2.87 21.44 -0.92
C ILE A 46 -2.47 21.91 0.47
N CYS A 47 -1.92 23.11 0.57
CA CYS A 47 -1.59 23.72 1.84
C CYS A 47 -2.84 24.19 2.57
N MET A 48 -2.95 23.83 3.84
CA MET A 48 -4.04 24.21 4.72
C MET A 48 -3.61 25.34 5.66
N VAL A 49 -4.57 25.84 6.45
CA VAL A 49 -4.29 26.84 7.48
C VAL A 49 -3.22 26.31 8.44
N GLY A 50 -2.19 27.12 8.69
CA GLY A 50 -1.07 26.76 9.56
C GLY A 50 0.13 26.14 8.86
N GLU A 51 0.24 26.26 7.53
CA GLU A 51 1.36 25.69 6.74
C GLU A 51 1.42 24.16 6.79
N ILE A 52 0.25 23.52 6.90
CA ILE A 52 0.09 22.07 7.01
C ILE A 52 -0.32 21.52 5.64
N PRO A 53 0.41 20.58 5.03
CA PRO A 53 -0.03 19.89 3.82
C PRO A 53 -1.32 19.08 4.06
N SER A 54 -2.16 18.90 3.04
CA SER A 54 -3.29 17.99 3.10
C SER A 54 -2.86 16.57 3.51
N HIS A 55 -3.77 15.80 4.13
CA HIS A 55 -3.46 14.43 4.58
C HIS A 55 -3.15 13.49 3.41
N THR A 56 -3.74 13.75 2.25
CA THR A 56 -3.55 12.96 1.02
C THR A 56 -3.12 13.89 -0.12
N SER A 57 -2.26 13.37 -0.99
CA SER A 57 -1.88 14.02 -2.24
C SER A 57 -2.97 13.87 -3.30
N LEU A 58 -3.18 14.88 -4.11
CA LEU A 58 -4.13 14.86 -5.22
C LEU A 58 -3.41 14.60 -6.54
N PRO A 59 -4.00 13.79 -7.45
CA PRO A 59 -3.41 13.55 -8.76
C PRO A 59 -3.60 14.76 -9.70
N CYS A 60 -2.60 14.99 -10.54
CA CYS A 60 -2.77 15.79 -11.75
C CYS A 60 -3.72 15.09 -12.72
N GLN A 61 -4.27 15.86 -13.67
CA GLN A 61 -5.02 15.28 -14.79
C GLN A 61 -4.14 14.28 -15.57
N PRO A 62 -4.71 13.20 -16.13
CA PRO A 62 -3.94 12.22 -16.89
C PRO A 62 -3.10 12.87 -18.00
N GLY A 63 -1.79 12.59 -18.01
CA GLY A 63 -0.83 13.18 -18.94
C GLY A 63 -0.17 14.50 -18.47
N ASN A 64 -0.57 15.03 -17.32
CA ASN A 64 0.06 16.18 -16.70
C ASN A 64 0.99 15.77 -15.55
N ILE A 65 1.99 16.63 -15.29
CA ILE A 65 3.00 16.49 -14.25
C ILE A 65 2.97 17.79 -13.44
N PHE A 66 3.17 17.70 -12.13
CA PHE A 66 3.21 18.88 -11.28
C PHE A 66 4.55 19.62 -11.44
N ASP A 67 4.49 20.90 -11.82
CA ASP A 67 5.68 21.75 -11.89
C ASP A 67 5.85 22.49 -10.54
N PRO A 68 6.90 22.19 -9.75
CA PRO A 68 7.13 22.82 -8.45
C PRO A 68 7.52 24.30 -8.53
N ILE A 69 7.91 24.79 -9.72
CA ILE A 69 8.26 26.21 -9.96
C ILE A 69 7.01 27.00 -10.27
N GLN A 70 6.10 26.43 -11.08
CA GLN A 70 4.83 27.07 -11.43
C GLN A 70 3.72 26.81 -10.42
N GLU A 71 3.89 25.81 -9.55
CA GLU A 71 2.93 25.35 -8.56
C GLU A 71 1.60 24.92 -9.17
N GLU A 72 1.68 24.28 -10.34
CA GLU A 72 0.52 23.85 -11.12
C GLU A 72 0.84 22.57 -11.94
N CYS A 73 -0.18 21.76 -12.19
CA CYS A 73 -0.10 20.63 -13.12
C CYS A 73 -0.07 21.13 -14.57
N SER A 74 0.99 20.79 -15.30
CA SER A 74 1.13 21.14 -16.72
C SER A 74 1.40 19.89 -17.58
N PRO A 75 1.09 19.93 -18.90
CA PRO A 75 1.44 18.85 -19.81
C PRO A 75 2.97 18.65 -19.81
N GLY A 76 3.41 17.44 -19.50
CA GLY A 76 4.83 17.15 -19.32
C GLY A 76 5.16 15.72 -19.69
N ASN A 77 6.37 15.52 -20.21
CA ASN A 77 6.82 14.21 -20.70
C ASN A 77 7.87 13.56 -19.81
N THR A 78 8.38 14.28 -18.80
CA THR A 78 9.44 13.79 -17.91
C THR A 78 8.96 13.90 -16.48
N CYS A 79 8.62 12.76 -15.89
CA CYS A 79 8.24 12.67 -14.50
C CYS A 79 9.45 12.15 -13.72
N THR A 80 10.00 12.98 -12.85
CA THR A 80 11.06 12.56 -11.92
C THR A 80 10.66 13.00 -10.53
N ALA A 81 10.33 12.04 -9.67
CA ALA A 81 10.11 12.31 -8.26
C ALA A 81 11.39 12.88 -7.64
N LEU A 82 11.24 13.82 -6.71
CA LEU A 82 12.38 14.45 -6.01
C LEU A 82 13.07 13.44 -5.08
N CYS A 83 12.29 12.48 -4.57
CA CYS A 83 12.72 11.44 -3.68
C CYS A 83 12.33 10.07 -4.24
N VAL A 84 13.23 9.11 -4.04
CA VAL A 84 12.89 7.70 -4.15
C VAL A 84 12.33 7.28 -2.78
N PRO A 85 11.07 6.83 -2.69
CA PRO A 85 10.54 6.35 -1.42
C PRO A 85 11.42 5.21 -0.89
N PRO A 86 11.67 5.15 0.44
CA PRO A 86 12.34 4.00 1.04
C PRO A 86 11.52 2.72 0.76
N ASP A 87 12.24 1.60 0.61
CA ASP A 87 11.67 0.28 0.31
C ASP A 87 11.06 -0.32 1.57
N CYS A 88 10.01 0.34 2.08
CA CYS A 88 9.39 0.02 3.35
C CYS A 88 8.41 -1.14 3.18
N HIS A 89 8.78 -2.33 3.64
CA HIS A 89 7.85 -3.45 3.63
C HIS A 89 7.09 -3.52 4.95
N LEU A 90 5.77 -3.69 4.88
CA LEU A 90 4.92 -3.96 6.06
C LEU A 90 4.50 -5.43 6.15
N THR A 91 4.53 -6.13 5.02
CA THR A 91 4.05 -7.50 4.87
C THR A 91 5.23 -8.40 4.50
N CYS A 92 5.29 -9.61 5.05
CA CYS A 92 6.32 -10.56 4.66
C CYS A 92 6.06 -11.04 3.22
N THR A 93 6.92 -10.66 2.27
CA THR A 93 6.73 -11.00 0.84
C THR A 93 7.71 -12.04 0.32
N GLU A 94 8.90 -12.14 0.92
CA GLU A 94 10.00 -12.99 0.43
C GLU A 94 10.44 -14.08 1.43
N GLU A 95 11.34 -14.97 0.98
CA GLU A 95 11.92 -16.02 1.83
C GLU A 95 12.76 -15.46 2.97
N VAL A 96 13.38 -14.29 2.79
CA VAL A 96 14.08 -13.55 3.84
C VAL A 96 13.78 -12.08 3.64
N ASP A 97 13.11 -11.45 4.60
CA ASP A 97 12.65 -10.07 4.48
C ASP A 97 12.81 -9.31 5.81
N LEU A 98 12.84 -7.99 5.74
CA LEU A 98 12.76 -7.11 6.92
C LEU A 98 11.54 -6.21 6.77
N ILE A 99 10.60 -6.35 7.69
CA ILE A 99 9.40 -5.50 7.71
C ILE A 99 9.49 -4.45 8.81
N SER A 100 9.08 -3.23 8.51
CA SER A 100 9.01 -2.13 9.48
C SER A 100 7.77 -2.24 10.37
N ASP A 101 7.84 -1.77 11.61
CA ASP A 101 6.65 -1.56 12.42
C ASP A 101 5.93 -0.27 11.97
N PRO A 102 4.63 -0.34 11.64
CA PRO A 102 3.94 0.83 11.09
C PRO A 102 3.68 1.96 12.12
N SER A 103 3.93 1.75 13.42
CA SER A 103 3.75 2.75 14.51
C SER A 103 5.06 3.16 15.17
N ASP A 104 6.15 2.50 14.80
CA ASP A 104 7.42 2.70 15.44
C ASP A 104 8.54 2.60 14.43
N CYS A 105 9.00 3.77 14.01
CA CYS A 105 10.06 3.95 13.04
C CYS A 105 11.36 3.22 13.39
N GLY A 106 11.64 3.02 14.68
CA GLY A 106 12.84 2.35 15.14
C GLY A 106 12.68 0.84 15.17
N THR A 107 11.45 0.32 15.07
CA THR A 107 11.18 -1.10 15.19
C THR A 107 11.06 -1.78 13.82
N TYR A 108 11.70 -2.94 13.70
CA TYR A 108 11.58 -3.80 12.53
C TYR A 108 11.58 -5.27 12.95
N ARG A 109 11.12 -6.15 12.05
CA ARG A 109 11.02 -7.60 12.28
C ARG A 109 11.62 -8.34 11.09
N MET A 110 12.11 -9.54 11.35
CA MET A 110 12.62 -10.42 10.31
C MET A 110 11.53 -11.39 9.88
N CYS A 111 11.42 -11.62 8.57
CA CYS A 111 10.62 -12.68 8.01
C CYS A 111 11.53 -13.80 7.51
N LEU A 112 11.12 -15.05 7.73
CA LEU A 112 11.68 -16.22 7.07
C LEU A 112 10.53 -17.03 6.47
N ALA A 113 10.63 -17.33 5.18
CA ALA A 113 9.60 -18.04 4.41
C ALA A 113 8.19 -17.43 4.56
N GLY A 114 8.08 -16.10 4.45
CA GLY A 114 6.80 -15.39 4.54
C GLY A 114 6.19 -15.29 5.95
N VAL A 115 6.94 -15.65 7.00
CA VAL A 115 6.46 -15.61 8.38
C VAL A 115 7.42 -14.80 9.24
N VAL A 116 6.87 -13.95 10.11
CA VAL A 116 7.65 -13.21 11.11
C VAL A 116 8.34 -14.17 12.08
N VAL A 117 9.63 -13.98 12.29
CA VAL A 117 10.45 -14.78 13.21
C VAL A 117 11.15 -13.92 14.26
N GLY A 118 11.24 -14.47 15.47
CA GLY A 118 11.92 -13.84 16.59
C GLY A 118 11.17 -12.64 17.18
N GLU A 119 11.85 -11.94 18.08
CA GLU A 119 11.34 -10.74 18.74
C GLU A 119 11.56 -9.49 17.88
N PRO A 120 10.75 -8.42 18.07
CA PRO A 120 10.97 -7.14 17.42
C PRO A 120 12.40 -6.64 17.65
N GLN A 121 13.05 -6.21 16.58
CA GLN A 121 14.35 -5.56 16.63
C GLN A 121 14.16 -4.06 16.68
N HIS A 122 15.07 -3.37 17.36
CA HIS A 122 15.00 -1.93 17.55
C HIS A 122 16.31 -1.28 17.12
N CYS A 123 16.19 -0.17 16.41
CA CYS A 123 17.30 0.65 16.00
C CYS A 123 18.01 1.25 17.22
N HIS A 124 19.31 1.52 17.08
CA HIS A 124 20.09 2.19 18.12
C HIS A 124 19.65 3.65 18.24
N SER A 125 19.79 4.24 19.44
CA SER A 125 19.41 5.64 19.71
C SER A 125 20.14 6.66 18.82
N ASP A 126 21.35 6.32 18.37
CA ASP A 126 22.17 7.19 17.50
C ASP A 126 21.74 7.11 16.02
N THR A 127 20.96 6.09 15.63
CA THR A 127 20.43 5.89 14.28
C THR A 127 18.98 5.41 14.38
N PRO A 128 18.03 6.24 14.85
CA PRO A 128 16.74 5.74 15.32
C PRO A 128 15.72 5.46 14.22
N TYR A 129 16.03 5.73 12.93
CA TYR A 129 15.07 5.64 11.83
C TYR A 129 15.37 4.44 10.94
N PHE A 130 14.50 3.44 10.92
CA PHE A 130 14.59 2.30 10.01
C PHE A 130 14.00 2.66 8.64
N ASN A 131 14.76 2.38 7.58
CA ASN A 131 14.39 2.73 6.19
C ASN A 131 13.96 1.54 5.32
N GLY A 132 13.53 0.45 5.96
CA GLY A 132 13.20 -0.80 5.27
C GLY A 132 14.39 -1.76 5.16
N LYS A 133 15.62 -1.26 5.28
CA LYS A 133 16.83 -2.11 5.16
C LYS A 133 17.86 -1.91 6.26
N PHE A 134 18.06 -0.68 6.71
CA PHE A 134 19.04 -0.32 7.73
C PHE A 134 18.54 0.84 8.59
N CYS A 135 19.13 0.96 9.79
CA CYS A 135 18.90 2.07 10.69
C CYS A 135 19.77 3.26 10.29
N GLY A 136 19.19 4.46 10.25
CA GLY A 136 19.85 5.71 9.88
C GLY A 136 19.50 6.88 10.78
N THR A 137 20.10 8.04 10.50
CA THR A 137 19.87 9.30 11.24
C THR A 137 18.84 10.22 10.59
N ASP A 138 18.42 9.90 9.36
CA ASP A 138 17.51 10.74 8.57
C ASP A 138 16.06 10.36 8.85
N ALA A 139 15.33 11.25 9.51
CA ALA A 139 13.92 11.07 9.83
C ALA A 139 13.04 10.93 8.58
N SER A 140 13.45 11.49 7.44
CA SER A 140 12.69 11.41 6.19
C SER A 140 12.72 10.01 5.56
N GLN A 141 13.64 9.15 6.01
CA GLN A 141 13.75 7.75 5.60
C GLN A 141 12.87 6.83 6.44
N CYS A 142 12.04 7.39 7.32
CA CYS A 142 11.21 6.63 8.23
C CYS A 142 10.12 5.81 7.50
N CYS A 143 9.99 4.55 7.89
CA CYS A 143 8.98 3.63 7.37
C CYS A 143 7.69 3.54 8.22
N SER A 144 7.55 4.33 9.29
CA SER A 144 6.30 4.46 10.05
C SER A 144 5.55 5.73 9.63
N GLU A 145 4.21 5.70 9.71
CA GLU A 145 3.27 6.75 9.24
C GLU A 145 2.91 6.70 7.75
N LEU A 146 2.17 5.65 7.36
CA LEU A 146 1.50 5.60 6.06
C LEU A 146 0.00 5.84 6.25
N CYS A 147 -0.44 7.11 6.19
CA CYS A 147 -1.87 7.44 6.04
C CYS A 147 -2.37 7.42 4.61
N THR A 148 -1.53 6.96 3.70
CA THR A 148 -1.89 6.69 2.31
C THR A 148 -1.55 5.23 2.05
N PRO A 149 -2.50 4.41 1.56
CA PRO A 149 -2.21 3.04 1.21
C PRO A 149 -1.11 3.03 0.14
N TYR A 150 -0.19 2.09 0.24
CA TYR A 150 0.91 1.98 -0.71
C TYR A 150 1.21 0.51 -0.99
N CYS A 151 1.26 0.19 -2.28
CA CYS A 151 1.67 -1.08 -2.82
C CYS A 151 3.16 -1.04 -3.09
N TYR A 152 3.93 -1.69 -2.22
CA TYR A 152 5.36 -1.90 -2.45
C TYR A 152 5.58 -3.02 -3.46
N LYS A 153 6.80 -3.11 -3.96
CA LYS A 153 7.18 -4.17 -4.87
C LYS A 153 6.95 -5.54 -4.22
N ASN A 154 6.45 -6.50 -5.00
CA ASN A 154 6.13 -7.87 -4.56
C ASN A 154 5.05 -7.96 -3.45
N VAL A 155 4.47 -6.85 -3.01
CA VAL A 155 3.30 -6.86 -2.13
C VAL A 155 2.06 -7.12 -2.98
N ILE A 156 1.31 -8.15 -2.62
CA ILE A 156 0.06 -8.52 -3.29
C ILE A 156 -1.13 -7.82 -2.63
N GLN A 157 -1.10 -7.71 -1.30
CA GLN A 157 -2.15 -7.09 -0.50
C GLN A 157 -1.53 -6.03 0.42
N ALA A 158 -1.97 -4.78 0.29
CA ALA A 158 -1.57 -3.70 1.17
C ALA A 158 -2.68 -3.41 2.19
N PRO A 159 -2.35 -3.12 3.46
CA PRO A 159 -3.36 -2.78 4.45
C PRO A 159 -4.05 -1.46 4.11
N ASP A 160 -5.34 -1.34 4.43
CA ASP A 160 -5.98 -0.02 4.49
C ASP A 160 -5.53 0.71 5.79
N PRO A 161 -4.97 1.93 5.69
CA PRO A 161 -4.51 2.65 6.87
C PRO A 161 -5.60 3.05 7.87
N GLN A 162 -6.85 3.17 7.42
CA GLN A 162 -7.98 3.71 8.16
C GLN A 162 -9.01 2.65 8.53
N ASP A 163 -8.95 1.45 7.94
CA ASP A 163 -9.79 0.31 8.29
C ASP A 163 -8.99 -0.99 8.40
N CYS A 164 -8.82 -1.48 9.63
CA CYS A 164 -8.09 -2.73 9.92
C CYS A 164 -8.75 -4.00 9.34
N LYS A 165 -10.00 -3.92 8.85
CA LYS A 165 -10.71 -5.01 8.19
C LYS A 165 -10.63 -4.92 6.67
N ALA A 166 -9.96 -3.89 6.14
CA ALA A 166 -9.89 -3.65 4.72
C ALA A 166 -8.45 -3.67 4.21
N PHE A 167 -8.31 -3.92 2.92
CA PHE A 167 -7.03 -4.04 2.23
C PHE A 167 -7.19 -3.70 0.75
N TYR A 168 -6.08 -3.38 0.12
CA TYR A 168 -6.00 -3.15 -1.31
C TYR A 168 -5.30 -4.30 -2.01
N ILE A 169 -5.79 -4.65 -3.19
CA ILE A 169 -5.06 -5.50 -4.13
C ILE A 169 -4.07 -4.65 -4.92
N CYS A 170 -2.81 -5.04 -4.87
CA CYS A 170 -1.72 -4.37 -5.54
C CYS A 170 -1.51 -4.96 -6.94
N LEU A 171 -1.80 -4.15 -7.95
CA LEU A 171 -1.58 -4.49 -9.36
C LEU A 171 -0.29 -3.88 -9.91
N GLU A 172 0.16 -2.78 -9.30
CA GLU A 172 1.39 -2.06 -9.61
C GLU A 172 1.94 -1.41 -8.34
N GLU A 173 3.23 -1.03 -8.37
CA GLU A 173 3.87 -0.30 -7.28
C GLU A 173 3.31 1.14 -7.21
N GLY A 174 2.96 1.61 -6.01
CA GLY A 174 2.39 2.94 -5.81
C GLY A 174 1.10 2.95 -5.00
N GLU A 175 0.35 4.06 -5.07
CA GLU A 175 -0.95 4.15 -4.40
C GLU A 175 -2.00 3.30 -5.14
N PRO A 176 -2.67 2.36 -4.46
CA PRO A 176 -3.65 1.48 -5.09
C PRO A 176 -4.94 2.21 -5.49
N SER A 177 -5.60 1.72 -6.54
CA SER A 177 -6.93 2.18 -6.93
C SER A 177 -7.99 1.81 -5.88
N GLN A 178 -8.97 2.69 -5.67
CA GLN A 178 -10.16 2.40 -4.86
C GLN A 178 -11.00 1.24 -5.44
N ASP A 179 -10.94 1.01 -6.75
CA ASP A 179 -11.58 -0.16 -7.35
C ASP A 179 -10.94 -1.47 -6.89
N ASN A 180 -9.72 -1.42 -6.34
CA ASN A 180 -9.02 -2.56 -5.78
C ASN A 180 -9.08 -2.58 -4.24
N HIS A 181 -9.99 -1.81 -3.63
CA HIS A 181 -10.24 -1.84 -2.19
C HIS A 181 -11.24 -2.97 -1.84
N PHE A 182 -10.92 -3.76 -0.83
CA PHE A 182 -11.69 -4.93 -0.42
C PHE A 182 -11.74 -5.07 1.10
N TYR A 183 -12.73 -5.81 1.58
CA TYR A 183 -12.89 -6.16 2.99
C TYR A 183 -12.55 -7.63 3.22
N CYS A 184 -11.99 -7.92 4.40
CA CYS A 184 -11.77 -9.26 4.85
C CYS A 184 -13.09 -10.05 4.97
N PRO A 185 -13.11 -11.32 4.52
CA PRO A 185 -14.29 -12.15 4.62
C PRO A 185 -14.58 -12.52 6.09
N ASN A 186 -15.83 -12.90 6.38
CA ASN A 186 -16.23 -13.46 7.68
C ASN A 186 -15.86 -12.60 8.91
N ASP A 187 -15.84 -11.27 8.76
CA ASP A 187 -15.44 -10.32 9.82
C ASP A 187 -14.00 -10.52 10.34
N GLU A 188 -13.14 -11.19 9.56
CA GLU A 188 -11.70 -11.30 9.84
C GLU A 188 -11.00 -9.93 9.81
N ILE A 189 -9.79 -9.90 10.36
CA ILE A 189 -8.96 -8.70 10.45
C ILE A 189 -7.74 -8.89 9.55
N PHE A 190 -7.34 -7.84 8.84
CA PHE A 190 -6.15 -7.90 8.00
C PHE A 190 -4.90 -7.95 8.88
N ASP A 191 -4.19 -9.08 8.86
CA ASP A 191 -2.89 -9.20 9.50
C ASP A 191 -1.85 -8.51 8.62
N ILE A 192 -1.43 -7.31 9.02
CA ILE A 192 -0.49 -6.48 8.29
C ILE A 192 0.83 -7.24 8.07
N SER A 193 1.37 -7.88 9.10
CA SER A 193 2.67 -8.54 9.01
C SER A 193 2.64 -9.77 8.09
N LEU A 194 1.50 -10.48 8.05
CA LEU A 194 1.32 -11.63 7.15
C LEU A 194 0.79 -11.24 5.76
N GLY A 195 0.32 -10.00 5.58
CA GLY A 195 -0.28 -9.53 4.33
C GLY A 195 -1.54 -10.27 3.92
N ARG A 196 -2.38 -10.68 4.90
CA ARG A 196 -3.63 -11.42 4.63
C ARG A 196 -4.63 -11.31 5.78
N CYS A 197 -5.90 -11.56 5.47
CA CYS A 197 -6.96 -11.68 6.47
C CYS A 197 -6.78 -12.92 7.35
N THR A 198 -6.93 -12.76 8.67
CA THR A 198 -6.95 -13.86 9.63
C THR A 198 -7.97 -13.59 10.74
N PRO A 199 -8.52 -14.64 11.39
CA PRO A 199 -9.47 -14.47 12.49
C PRO A 199 -8.81 -14.01 13.80
N ASP A 200 -7.49 -14.20 13.93
CA ASP A 200 -6.76 -13.99 15.20
C ASP A 200 -5.95 -12.68 15.23
N ALA A 201 -5.94 -11.93 14.12
CA ALA A 201 -5.23 -10.65 14.05
C ALA A 201 -5.86 -9.60 14.98
N GLN A 202 -5.01 -8.73 15.51
CA GLN A 202 -5.46 -7.57 16.29
C GLN A 202 -5.79 -6.43 15.34
N CYS A 203 -7.00 -5.88 15.47
CA CYS A 203 -7.39 -4.70 14.71
C CYS A 203 -6.52 -3.52 15.12
N ARG A 204 -5.78 -2.98 14.15
CA ARG A 204 -4.91 -1.83 14.33
C ARG A 204 -5.12 -0.88 13.16
N LEU A 205 -5.58 0.33 13.48
CA LEU A 205 -5.59 1.43 12.53
C LEU A 205 -4.17 1.98 12.42
N LEU A 206 -3.72 2.26 11.20
CA LEU A 206 -2.44 2.92 10.98
C LEU A 206 -2.58 4.43 11.14
N CYS A 207 -3.80 4.95 10.95
CA CYS A 207 -4.13 6.35 11.13
C CYS A 207 -5.43 6.47 11.93
N ASP A 208 -5.35 7.20 13.05
CA ASP A 208 -6.52 7.56 13.84
C ASP A 208 -7.08 8.89 13.34
N ASP A 209 -8.24 8.84 12.69
CA ASP A 209 -8.99 10.03 12.36
C ASP A 209 -9.78 10.49 13.60
N SER A 210 -9.10 11.18 14.52
CA SER A 210 -9.78 11.85 15.62
C SER A 210 -10.46 13.14 15.13
N THR A 211 -11.45 13.03 14.23
CA THR A 211 -12.56 13.99 14.13
C THR A 211 -13.90 13.31 13.85
N SER A 212 -14.78 13.44 14.83
CA SER A 212 -16.18 12.98 14.84
C SER A 212 -17.05 13.54 13.71
N GLY A 213 -17.70 12.65 12.95
CA GLY A 213 -18.82 12.90 12.03
C GLY A 213 -19.65 11.62 11.85
N PRO A 214 -20.97 11.69 11.58
CA PRO A 214 -21.95 10.78 12.17
C PRO A 214 -21.84 9.33 11.69
N THR A 215 -22.07 8.42 12.65
CA THR A 215 -22.39 7.01 12.47
C THR A 215 -23.42 6.83 11.36
N VAL A 216 -22.97 6.30 10.22
CA VAL A 216 -23.88 5.76 9.21
C VAL A 216 -24.22 4.34 9.63
N THR A 217 -25.47 4.14 10.01
CA THR A 217 -26.07 2.84 10.29
C THR A 217 -25.91 1.86 9.12
N PRO A 218 -25.54 0.59 9.35
CA PRO A 218 -25.50 -0.40 8.29
C PRO A 218 -26.91 -0.74 7.83
N TYR A 219 -27.16 -0.60 6.52
CA TYR A 219 -28.36 -1.13 5.89
C TYR A 219 -28.19 -2.64 5.68
N THR A 220 -28.97 -3.42 6.43
CA THR A 220 -29.16 -4.85 6.17
C THR A 220 -30.14 -5.02 5.00
N THR A 221 -29.73 -5.75 3.97
CA THR A 221 -30.67 -6.32 3.00
C THR A 221 -30.34 -7.79 2.79
N SER A 222 -31.15 -8.64 3.42
CA SER A 222 -31.31 -10.04 3.05
C SER A 222 -32.05 -10.15 1.71
N SER A 223 -31.61 -11.04 0.84
CA SER A 223 -32.50 -11.69 -0.11
C SER A 223 -32.25 -13.19 -0.14
N THR A 224 -33.36 -13.93 -0.15
CA THR A 224 -33.45 -15.38 -0.13
C THR A 224 -34.05 -15.90 -1.44
N ALA A 225 -33.66 -17.13 -1.78
CA ALA A 225 -34.34 -18.15 -2.60
C ALA A 225 -34.00 -18.21 -4.11
N PRO A 226 -34.20 -19.36 -4.81
CA PRO A 226 -34.23 -20.78 -4.38
C PRO A 226 -33.33 -21.73 -5.25
N ASP A 227 -33.31 -23.01 -4.86
CA ASP A 227 -32.74 -24.19 -5.53
C ASP A 227 -33.09 -24.39 -7.03
N GLY A 228 -32.16 -24.99 -7.79
CA GLY A 228 -32.52 -25.92 -8.89
C GLY A 228 -31.63 -26.00 -10.16
N ILE A 229 -30.77 -27.02 -10.21
CA ILE A 229 -30.42 -27.92 -11.35
C ILE A 229 -29.53 -27.42 -12.53
N ILE A 230 -28.32 -28.00 -12.57
CA ILE A 230 -27.44 -28.50 -13.65
C ILE A 230 -27.66 -27.98 -15.09
N THR A 231 -26.67 -27.28 -15.66
CA THR A 231 -26.12 -27.53 -17.02
C THR A 231 -24.75 -26.87 -17.14
N SER A 232 -23.70 -27.65 -17.45
CA SER A 232 -22.38 -27.13 -17.80
C SER A 232 -22.46 -26.33 -19.11
N THR A 233 -22.17 -25.03 -19.05
CA THR A 233 -22.06 -24.12 -20.21
C THR A 233 -20.65 -23.53 -20.31
N PRO A 234 -20.24 -22.98 -21.47
CA PRO A 234 -18.87 -23.00 -21.96
C PRO A 234 -17.98 -21.99 -21.21
N GLY A 235 -16.87 -22.48 -20.67
CA GLY A 235 -15.92 -21.68 -19.86
C GLY A 235 -14.98 -22.49 -18.96
N GLY A 236 -15.14 -23.83 -18.93
CA GLY A 236 -14.30 -24.72 -18.13
C GLY A 236 -14.57 -24.64 -16.62
N CYS A 237 -15.74 -24.11 -16.23
CA CYS A 237 -16.14 -23.95 -14.84
C CYS A 237 -16.42 -25.28 -14.16
N LYS A 238 -15.91 -25.44 -12.94
CA LYS A 238 -16.14 -26.58 -12.06
C LYS A 238 -17.32 -26.27 -11.14
N ASP A 239 -18.23 -27.23 -10.97
CA ASP A 239 -19.36 -27.09 -10.04
C ASP A 239 -18.97 -27.42 -8.59
N SER A 240 -17.86 -28.14 -8.41
CA SER A 240 -17.31 -28.46 -7.09
C SER A 240 -15.80 -28.61 -7.15
N LEU A 241 -15.15 -28.36 -6.02
CA LEU A 241 -13.72 -28.53 -5.82
C LEU A 241 -13.45 -29.36 -4.56
N THR A 242 -12.62 -30.38 -4.67
CA THR A 242 -11.95 -30.97 -3.49
C THR A 242 -10.66 -30.19 -3.26
N CYS A 243 -10.56 -29.57 -2.10
CA CYS A 243 -9.47 -28.68 -1.75
C CYS A 243 -8.15 -29.43 -1.67
N ILE A 244 -7.14 -28.92 -2.38
CA ILE A 244 -5.77 -29.44 -2.34
C ILE A 244 -4.89 -28.65 -1.36
N ASP A 245 -5.34 -27.46 -0.96
CA ASP A 245 -4.75 -26.59 0.05
C ASP A 245 -5.83 -25.69 0.67
N ALA A 246 -5.50 -24.95 1.72
CA ALA A 246 -6.30 -23.84 2.20
C ALA A 246 -6.09 -22.60 1.30
N GLY A 247 -7.16 -21.84 1.03
CA GLY A 247 -7.08 -20.65 0.18
C GLY A 247 -8.29 -20.49 -0.74
N PHE A 248 -8.12 -19.68 -1.78
CA PHE A 248 -9.15 -19.43 -2.78
C PHE A 248 -8.72 -19.97 -4.14
N PHE A 249 -9.66 -20.52 -4.90
CA PHE A 249 -9.38 -21.21 -6.16
C PHE A 249 -10.40 -20.80 -7.21
N ALA A 250 -9.93 -20.50 -8.43
CA ALA A 250 -10.83 -20.11 -9.51
C ALA A 250 -11.85 -21.22 -9.81
N GLN A 251 -13.13 -20.85 -9.95
CA GLN A 251 -14.15 -21.81 -10.37
C GLN A 251 -13.92 -22.23 -11.82
N CYS A 252 -13.45 -21.30 -12.65
CA CYS A 252 -13.37 -21.42 -14.10
C CYS A 252 -11.92 -21.26 -14.59
N THR A 253 -11.65 -21.77 -15.79
CA THR A 253 -10.33 -21.59 -16.45
C THR A 253 -10.16 -20.20 -17.04
N THR A 254 -11.25 -19.47 -17.23
CA THR A 254 -11.28 -18.05 -17.61
C THR A 254 -11.79 -17.23 -16.44
N CYS A 255 -11.41 -15.95 -16.31
CA CYS A 255 -11.91 -15.17 -15.18
C CYS A 255 -13.42 -15.01 -15.31
N GLN A 256 -14.10 -15.53 -14.30
CA GLN A 256 -15.53 -15.45 -14.09
C GLN A 256 -15.73 -15.02 -12.64
N PRO A 257 -16.91 -14.52 -12.26
CA PRO A 257 -17.13 -14.08 -10.88
C PRO A 257 -16.93 -15.19 -9.84
N GLY A 258 -17.14 -16.46 -10.20
CA GLY A 258 -17.15 -17.56 -9.25
C GLY A 258 -15.76 -18.07 -8.82
N TYR A 259 -15.64 -18.43 -7.54
CA TYR A 259 -14.45 -19.06 -6.95
C TYR A 259 -14.79 -19.96 -5.77
N PHE A 260 -13.89 -20.86 -5.41
CA PHE A 260 -14.02 -21.73 -4.24
C PHE A 260 -13.14 -21.25 -3.09
N GLN A 261 -13.70 -21.18 -1.88
CA GLN A 261 -12.94 -21.04 -0.64
C GLN A 261 -12.70 -22.43 -0.02
N CYS A 262 -11.45 -22.70 0.30
CA CYS A 262 -10.99 -23.95 0.89
C CYS A 262 -10.36 -23.70 2.26
N LYS A 263 -10.79 -24.45 3.28
CA LYS A 263 -10.22 -24.35 4.64
C LYS A 263 -9.05 -25.30 4.87
N GLY A 264 -8.80 -26.25 3.97
CA GLY A 264 -7.68 -27.18 4.07
C GLY A 264 -7.84 -28.40 3.17
N VAL A 265 -6.76 -29.19 3.08
CA VAL A 265 -6.65 -30.37 2.19
C VAL A 265 -7.76 -31.39 2.44
N GLY A 266 -8.36 -31.90 1.35
CA GLY A 266 -9.37 -32.96 1.37
C GLY A 266 -10.79 -32.49 1.71
N GLN A 267 -10.98 -31.21 2.04
CA GLN A 267 -12.31 -30.65 2.26
C GLN A 267 -13.00 -30.27 0.96
N GLN A 268 -14.31 -30.03 1.02
CA GLN A 268 -15.07 -29.54 -0.11
C GLN A 268 -15.03 -28.01 -0.12
N GLY A 269 -14.67 -27.43 -1.26
CA GLY A 269 -14.61 -25.99 -1.45
C GLY A 269 -16.01 -25.38 -1.39
N ILE A 270 -16.13 -24.25 -0.70
CA ILE A 270 -17.37 -23.47 -0.62
C ILE A 270 -17.39 -22.51 -1.81
N LEU A 271 -18.46 -22.55 -2.62
CA LEU A 271 -18.58 -21.68 -3.79
C LEU A 271 -19.00 -20.27 -3.37
N HIS A 272 -18.27 -19.28 -3.87
CA HIS A 272 -18.51 -17.85 -3.71
C HIS A 272 -18.50 -17.15 -5.07
N SER A 273 -18.92 -15.88 -5.08
CA SER A 273 -18.83 -14.98 -6.22
C SER A 273 -18.15 -13.68 -5.82
N CYS A 274 -17.34 -13.12 -6.72
CA CYS A 274 -16.72 -11.82 -6.55
C CYS A 274 -17.79 -10.72 -6.43
N PRO A 275 -17.59 -9.73 -5.54
CA PRO A 275 -18.49 -8.59 -5.40
C PRO A 275 -18.35 -7.61 -6.58
N ASP A 276 -19.32 -6.71 -6.72
CA ASP A 276 -19.25 -5.51 -7.58
C ASP A 276 -18.92 -5.76 -9.06
N GLY A 277 -19.37 -6.90 -9.61
CA GLY A 277 -19.16 -7.25 -11.02
C GLY A 277 -17.73 -7.64 -11.37
N LYS A 278 -16.87 -7.83 -10.36
CA LYS A 278 -15.49 -8.29 -10.52
C LYS A 278 -15.44 -9.77 -10.94
N VAL A 279 -14.28 -10.18 -11.44
CA VAL A 279 -14.00 -11.57 -11.82
C VAL A 279 -12.87 -12.12 -10.95
N PHE A 280 -12.91 -13.42 -10.68
CA PHE A 280 -11.84 -14.07 -9.93
C PHE A 280 -10.66 -14.36 -10.84
N ASN A 281 -9.47 -13.95 -10.42
CA ASN A 281 -8.25 -14.15 -11.18
C ASN A 281 -7.94 -15.66 -11.33
N THR A 282 -7.53 -16.08 -12.52
CA THR A 282 -7.24 -17.50 -12.81
C THR A 282 -5.80 -17.89 -12.55
N ASN A 283 -4.96 -16.95 -12.15
CA ASN A 283 -3.60 -17.22 -11.72
C ASN A 283 -3.58 -17.63 -10.24
N ASP A 284 -3.08 -18.84 -9.98
CA ASP A 284 -2.99 -19.43 -8.64
C ASP A 284 -2.09 -18.63 -7.69
N ASN A 285 -1.15 -17.82 -8.21
CA ASN A 285 -0.29 -16.96 -7.39
C ASN A 285 -1.00 -15.68 -6.92
N ALA A 286 -2.16 -15.36 -7.48
CA ALA A 286 -2.92 -14.16 -7.18
C ALA A 286 -4.43 -14.47 -7.10
N PRO A 287 -4.88 -15.34 -6.17
CA PRO A 287 -6.22 -15.89 -6.15
C PRO A 287 -7.23 -14.95 -5.46
N PHE A 288 -7.50 -13.81 -6.08
CA PHE A 288 -8.43 -12.80 -5.59
C PHE A 288 -9.27 -12.20 -6.72
N CYS A 289 -10.31 -11.46 -6.33
CA CYS A 289 -11.19 -10.76 -7.26
C CYS A 289 -10.48 -9.52 -7.85
N ILE A 290 -10.58 -9.34 -9.16
CA ILE A 290 -10.00 -8.24 -9.92
C ILE A 290 -11.04 -7.68 -10.90
N SER A 291 -10.84 -6.45 -11.36
CA SER A 291 -11.67 -5.91 -12.43
C SER A 291 -11.50 -6.73 -13.73
N PRO A 292 -12.57 -6.93 -14.54
CA PRO A 292 -12.53 -7.75 -15.75
C PRO A 292 -11.40 -7.39 -16.74
N GLU A 293 -11.04 -6.12 -16.82
CA GLU A 293 -9.98 -5.58 -17.68
C GLU A 293 -8.56 -6.02 -17.27
N ASN A 294 -8.37 -6.39 -16.00
CA ASN A 294 -7.06 -6.79 -15.47
C ASN A 294 -6.85 -8.32 -15.51
N CYS A 295 -7.79 -9.07 -16.09
CA CYS A 295 -7.74 -10.53 -16.16
C CYS A 295 -7.00 -11.06 -17.41
N PRO A 296 -6.14 -12.11 -17.26
CA PRO A 296 -5.62 -12.64 -16.00
C PRO A 296 -4.48 -11.77 -15.46
N PHE A 297 -4.43 -11.56 -14.15
CA PHE A 297 -3.38 -10.80 -13.49
C PHE A 297 -2.21 -11.71 -13.10
N PHE A 298 -1.00 -11.29 -13.46
CA PHE A 298 0.25 -11.93 -13.05
C PHE A 298 1.07 -10.94 -12.20
N PRO A 299 1.31 -11.24 -10.92
CA PRO A 299 2.20 -10.46 -10.08
C PRO A 299 3.67 -10.62 -10.52
#